data_AF-A0A520V8X7-F1
#
_entry.id   AF-A0A520V8X7-F1
#
_cell.length_a   1.000
_cell.length_b   1.000
_cell.length_c   1.000
_cell.angle_alpha   90.00
_cell.angle_beta   90.00
_cell.angle_gamma   90.00
#
_symmetry.space_group_name_H-M   'P 1'
#
loop_
_entity.id
_entity.type
_entity.pdbx_description
1 polymer ?
#
loop_
_entity_poly.entity_id
_entity_poly.type
_entity_poly.pdbx_seq_one_letter_code
_entity_poly.pdbx_strand_id
1 'polypeptide(L)'
;MLKTILIILIFIVTLTFIFQNQSIFIHSFSINYDLKLFKINDIPINNSILMISSFILGALISLVLIGSNLYKKSIKNNELKKKIIAIENNQSLKGGNG
;
A
#
# COMPACT_ATOMS: atom_id res chain seq x y z
N MET A 1 24.40 1.54 17.52
CA MET A 1 24.10 2.83 18.17
C MET A 1 23.59 3.91 17.21
N LEU A 2 24.24 4.13 16.05
CA LEU A 2 23.80 5.14 15.07
C LEU A 2 22.33 4.97 14.63
N LYS A 3 21.88 3.73 14.34
CA LYS A 3 20.48 3.44 13.97
C LYS A 3 19.49 3.88 15.05
N THR A 4 19.81 3.65 16.31
CA THR A 4 18.98 4.04 17.46
C THR A 4 18.90 5.56 17.60
N ILE A 5 20.04 6.25 17.48
CA ILE A 5 20.09 7.72 17.50
C ILE A 5 19.25 8.31 16.36
N LEU A 6 19.34 7.73 15.16
CA LEU A 6 18.57 8.17 14.00
C LEU A 6 17.06 7.97 14.20
N ILE A 7 16.64 6.85 14.80
CA ILE A 7 15.23 6.60 15.12
C ILE A 7 14.72 7.64 16.15
N ILE A 8 15.49 7.91 17.20
CA ILE A 8 15.14 8.90 18.22
C ILE A 8 15.07 10.31 17.60
N LEU A 9 16.01 10.65 16.71
CA LEU A 9 16.02 11.93 16.00
C LEU A 9 14.76 12.09 15.14
N ILE A 10 14.42 11.07 14.34
CA ILE A 10 13.20 11.06 13.52
C ILE A 10 11.97 11.23 14.41
N PHE A 11 11.92 10.54 15.54
CA PHE A 11 10.80 10.64 16.48
C PHE A 11 10.63 12.06 17.04
N ILE A 12 11.72 12.69 17.50
CA ILE A 12 11.69 14.07 18.03
C ILE A 12 11.29 15.07 16.94
N VAL A 13 11.85 14.95 15.73
CA VAL A 13 11.52 15.82 14.60
C VAL A 13 10.05 15.68 14.22
N THR A 14 9.53 14.45 14.20
CA THR A 14 8.12 14.19 13.88
C THR A 14 7.19 14.79 14.93
N LEU A 15 7.48 14.59 16.22
CA LEU A 15 6.70 15.21 17.31
C LEU A 15 6.73 16.74 17.21
N THR A 16 7.92 17.31 17.03
CA THR A 16 8.09 18.77 16.91
C THR A 16 7.30 19.32 15.73
N PHE A 17 7.34 18.64 14.59
CA PHE A 17 6.55 18.99 13.40
C PHE A 17 5.05 18.98 13.69
N ILE A 18 4.53 17.96 14.37
CA ILE A 18 3.12 17.85 14.73
C ILE A 18 2.70 19.00 15.65
N PHE A 19 3.47 19.27 16.70
CA PHE A 19 3.15 20.33 17.66
C PHE A 19 3.26 21.73 17.05
N GLN A 20 4.28 22.00 16.23
CA GLN A 20 4.40 23.29 15.54
C GLN A 20 3.25 23.54 14.54
N ASN A 21 2.72 22.49 13.92
CA ASN A 21 1.61 22.56 12.97
C ASN A 21 0.27 22.15 13.58
N GLN A 22 0.13 22.18 14.91
CA GLN A 22 -1.02 21.66 15.64
C GLN A 22 -2.35 22.25 15.15
N SER A 23 -2.36 23.53 14.76
CA SER A 23 -3.55 24.21 14.22
C SER A 23 -4.10 23.48 12.99
N ILE A 24 -3.25 23.01 12.08
CA ILE A 24 -3.64 22.27 10.87
C ILE A 24 -4.25 20.92 11.22
N PHE A 25 -3.74 20.25 12.26
CA PHE A 25 -4.19 18.92 12.67
C PHE A 25 -5.53 18.96 13.41
N ILE A 26 -5.72 19.95 14.29
CA ILE A 26 -6.92 20.07 15.13
C ILE A 26 -8.06 20.80 14.41
N HIS A 27 -7.78 21.50 13.32
CA HIS A 27 -8.80 22.19 12.52
C HIS A 27 -9.97 21.25 12.21
N SER A 28 -11.17 21.63 12.63
CA SER A 28 -12.38 20.85 12.40
C SER A 28 -13.03 21.27 11.10
N PHE A 29 -13.38 20.29 10.28
CA PHE A 29 -14.19 20.49 9.07
C PHE A 29 -15.57 19.91 9.31
N SER A 30 -16.61 20.62 8.86
CA SER A 30 -17.96 20.05 8.82
C SER A 30 -18.07 19.14 7.62
N ILE A 31 -18.29 17.85 7.85
CA ILE A 31 -18.52 16.90 6.76
C ILE A 31 -20.02 16.70 6.60
N ASN A 32 -20.50 16.97 5.39
CA ASN A 32 -21.86 16.71 4.95
C ASN A 32 -21.85 15.54 3.96
N TYR A 33 -22.51 14.45 4.33
CA TYR A 33 -22.68 13.26 3.50
C TYR A 33 -24.18 13.04 3.25
N ASP A 34 -24.64 13.35 2.04
CA ASP A 34 -26.01 13.06 1.61
C ASP A 34 -26.01 11.80 0.72
N LEU A 35 -26.02 10.62 1.35
CA LEU A 35 -26.26 9.35 0.65
C LEU A 35 -27.74 9.00 0.76
N LYS A 36 -28.28 8.39 -0.30
CA LYS A 36 -29.72 8.04 -0.41
C LYS A 36 -30.25 7.19 0.76
N LEU A 37 -29.38 6.43 1.44
CA LEU A 37 -29.71 5.57 2.59
C LEU A 37 -29.11 6.05 3.91
N PHE A 38 -28.25 7.07 3.90
CA PHE A 38 -27.55 7.57 5.09
C PHE A 38 -27.28 9.07 4.92
N LYS A 39 -27.94 9.88 5.75
CA LYS A 39 -27.68 11.34 5.81
C LYS A 39 -26.91 11.64 7.07
N ILE A 40 -25.69 12.15 6.88
CA ILE A 40 -24.85 12.66 7.95
C ILE A 40 -24.73 14.15 7.70
N ASN A 41 -25.36 14.93 8.58
CA ASN A 41 -25.31 16.39 8.53
C ASN A 41 -24.44 16.92 9.66
N ASP A 42 -23.53 17.81 9.29
CA ASP A 42 -22.72 18.67 10.13
C ASP A 42 -21.99 17.98 11.28
N ILE A 43 -21.37 16.83 11.02
CA ILE A 43 -20.45 16.23 12.00
C ILE A 43 -19.10 16.95 11.91
N PRO A 44 -18.63 17.60 12.99
CA PRO A 44 -17.31 18.20 13.03
C PRO A 44 -16.26 17.08 13.11
N ILE A 45 -15.40 17.01 12.10
CA ILE A 45 -14.31 16.03 12.02
C ILE A 45 -12.98 16.76 11.95
N ASN A 46 -12.06 16.39 12.82
CA ASN A 46 -10.73 16.98 12.83
C ASN A 46 -9.92 16.53 11.62
N ASN A 47 -9.10 17.44 11.09
CA ASN A 47 -8.26 17.18 9.93
C ASN A 47 -7.34 15.95 10.13
N SER A 48 -6.85 15.71 11.34
CA SER A 48 -6.07 14.50 11.65
C SER A 48 -6.80 13.21 11.28
N ILE A 49 -8.10 13.13 11.55
CA ILE A 49 -8.92 11.95 11.25
C ILE A 49 -9.03 11.78 9.73
N LEU A 50 -9.27 12.88 9.02
CA LEU A 50 -9.31 12.92 7.54
C LEU A 50 -7.97 12.50 6.90
N MET A 51 -6.84 12.98 7.43
CA MET A 51 -5.51 12.62 6.95
C MET A 51 -5.23 11.14 7.16
N ILE A 52 -5.52 10.61 8.36
CA ILE A 52 -5.31 9.19 8.69
C ILE A 52 -6.22 8.31 7.84
N SER A 53 -7.50 8.65 7.69
CA SER A 53 -8.43 7.88 6.86
C SER A 53 -7.98 7.86 5.40
N SER A 54 -7.50 8.99 4.88
CA SER A 54 -7.00 9.10 3.49
C SER A 54 -5.73 8.26 3.30
N PHE A 55 -4.82 8.28 4.27
CA PHE A 55 -3.61 7.46 4.23
C PHE A 55 -3.93 5.96 4.24
N ILE A 56 -4.84 5.52 5.12
CA ILE A 56 -5.29 4.12 5.20
C ILE A 56 -5.93 3.71 3.87
N LEU A 57 -6.80 4.55 3.30
CA LEU A 57 -7.45 4.28 2.02
C LEU A 57 -6.42 4.10 0.90
N GLY A 58 -5.42 4.99 0.82
CA GLY A 58 -4.33 4.91 -0.16
C GLY A 58 -3.45 3.67 0.02
N ALA A 59 -3.17 3.29 1.28
CA ALA A 59 -2.41 2.07 1.59
C ALA A 59 -3.17 0.81 1.16
N LEU A 60 -4.49 0.75 1.41
CA LEU A 60 -5.33 -0.37 0.98
C LEU A 60 -5.36 -0.50 -0.55
N ILE A 61 -5.55 0.61 -1.27
CA ILE A 61 -5.52 0.61 -2.74
C ILE A 61 -4.16 0.10 -3.26
N SER A 62 -3.07 0.57 -2.66
CA SER A 62 -1.71 0.15 -3.02
C SER A 62 -1.48 -1.34 -2.78
N LEU A 63 -1.94 -1.87 -1.64
CA LEU A 63 -1.86 -3.30 -1.33
C LEU A 63 -2.60 -4.16 -2.35
N VAL A 64 -3.82 -3.76 -2.74
CA VAL A 64 -4.60 -4.46 -3.76
C VAL A 64 -3.87 -4.46 -5.11
N LEU A 65 -3.31 -3.33 -5.52
CA LEU A 65 -2.57 -3.21 -6.79
C LEU A 65 -1.29 -4.07 -6.79
N ILE A 66 -0.50 -3.99 -5.72
CA ILE A 66 0.72 -4.79 -5.58
C ILE A 66 0.37 -6.28 -5.56
N GLY A 67 -0.63 -6.68 -4.78
CA GLY A 67 -1.09 -8.06 -4.70
C GLY A 67 -1.55 -8.59 -6.06
N SER A 68 -2.34 -7.81 -6.80
CA SER A 68 -2.78 -8.15 -8.16
C SER A 68 -1.61 -8.32 -9.13
N ASN A 69 -0.62 -7.42 -9.07
CA ASN A 69 0.56 -7.48 -9.94
C ASN A 69 1.43 -8.71 -9.62
N LEU A 70 1.66 -8.99 -8.33
CA LEU A 70 2.39 -10.17 -7.88
C LEU A 70 1.70 -11.47 -8.30
N TYR A 71 0.36 -11.52 -8.19
CA TYR A 71 -0.43 -12.65 -8.62
C TYR A 71 -0.28 -12.91 -10.13
N LYS A 72 -0.44 -11.88 -10.97
CA LYS A 72 -0.25 -11.98 -12.42
C LYS A 72 1.16 -12.44 -12.78
N LYS A 73 2.18 -11.88 -12.11
CA LYS A 73 3.58 -12.27 -12.30
C LYS A 73 3.83 -13.73 -11.92
N SER A 74 3.20 -14.21 -10.85
CA SER A 74 3.30 -15.60 -10.41
C SER A 74 2.76 -16.58 -11.47
N ILE A 75 1.58 -16.31 -12.03
CA ILE A 75 0.99 -17.12 -13.11
C ILE A 75 1.92 -17.17 -14.32
N LYS A 76 2.36 -16.00 -14.81
CA LYS A 76 3.26 -15.91 -15.96
C LYS A 76 4.57 -16.67 -15.72
N ASN A 77 5.12 -16.60 -14.51
CA ASN A 77 6.34 -17.32 -14.15
C ASN A 77 6.12 -18.84 -14.18
N ASN A 78 4.97 -19.32 -13.70
CA ASN A 78 4.64 -20.73 -13.74
C ASN A 78 4.45 -21.25 -15.19
N GLU A 79 3.80 -20.47 -16.05
CA GLU A 79 3.70 -20.80 -17.48
C GLU A 79 5.06 -20.88 -18.16
N LEU A 80 5.95 -19.93 -17.87
CA LEU A 80 7.32 -19.93 -18.40
C LEU A 80 8.11 -21.15 -17.92
N LYS A 81 7.99 -21.52 -16.63
CA LYS A 81 8.62 -22.73 -16.09
C LYS A 81 8.13 -24.00 -16.81
N LYS A 82 6.82 -24.12 -17.04
CA LYS A 82 6.26 -25.26 -17.79
C LYS A 82 6.80 -25.31 -19.22
N LYS A 83 6.93 -24.16 -19.89
CA LYS A 83 7.52 -24.08 -21.23
C LYS A 83 8.99 -24.51 -21.26
N ILE A 84 9.78 -24.08 -20.27
CA ILE A 84 11.20 -24.49 -20.15
C ILE A 84 11.31 -26.01 -20.03
N ILE A 85 10.55 -26.63 -19.12
CA ILE A 85 10.56 -28.09 -18.91
C ILE A 85 10.16 -28.82 -20.19
N ALA A 86 9.14 -28.33 -20.91
CA ALA A 86 8.73 -28.92 -22.18
C ALA A 86 9.82 -28.85 -23.26
N ILE A 87 10.60 -27.77 -23.30
CA ILE A 87 11.73 -27.61 -24.24
C ILE A 87 12.88 -28.54 -23.86
N GLU A 88 13.24 -28.61 -22.58
CA GLU A 88 14.31 -29.50 -22.06
C GLU A 88 14.01 -30.98 -22.38
N ASN A 89 12.78 -31.43 -22.12
CA ASN A 89 12.36 -32.82 -22.41
C ASN A 89 12.35 -33.13 -23.92
N ASN A 90 12.00 -32.17 -24.77
CA ASN A 90 12.04 -32.36 -26.23
C ASN A 90 13.48 -32.38 -26.78
N GLN A 91 14.42 -31.66 -26.15
CA GLN A 91 15.83 -31.71 -26.51
C GLN A 91 16.50 -33.02 -26.08
N SER A 92 16.15 -33.57 -24.91
CA SER A 92 16.68 -34.87 -24.46
C SER A 92 16.24 -36.02 -25.36
N LEU A 93 15.00 -35.98 -25.89
CA LEU A 93 14.49 -36.97 -26.84
C LEU A 93 15.16 -36.90 -28.23
N LYS A 94 15.66 -35.73 -28.65
CA LYS A 94 16.39 -35.58 -29.92
C LYS A 94 17.88 -35.95 -29.83
N GLY A 95 18.48 -35.93 -28.63
CA GLY A 95 19.89 -36.27 -28.42
C GLY A 95 20.18 -37.76 -28.18
N GLY A 96 19.15 -38.61 -28.08
CA GLY A 96 19.28 -40.04 -27.75
C GLY A 96 19.28 -41.02 -28.95
N ASN A 97 19.20 -40.53 -30.19
CA ASN A 97 19.25 -41.35 -31.42
C ASN A 97 20.57 -41.14 -32.19
N GLY A 98 21.70 -41.21 -31.50
CA GLY A 98 23.05 -41.20 -32.08
C GLY A 98 23.80 -42.47 -31.73
#